data_AF-A0A534IP97-F1
#
_entry.id   AF-A0A534IP97-F1
#
_cell.length_a   1.000
_cell.length_b   1.000
_cell.length_c   1.000
_cell.angle_alpha   90.00
_cell.angle_beta   90.00
_cell.angle_gamma   90.00
#
_symmetry.space_group_name_H-M   'P 1'
#
loop_
_entity.id
_entity.type
_entity.pdbx_description
1 polymer ?
#
loop_
_entity_poly.entity_id
_entity_poly.type
_entity_poly.pdbx_seq_one_letter_code
_entity_poly.pdbx_strand_id
1 'polypeptide(L)'
;VARTDANSARLVTSDSDPRDRALLTGERTAEGFFRIEGGLSAAIARGLAYAPYADMLWCETSGPDLEEARAFADAIHARFPGKILAYNCSSSFNWRKKLGPSAIASFQSELARMGYRFQFVTLAGFHTLNLSMFGLAQDYKDRGMSAYAELQDKEFAAREQGYRAVEHQAFVGTEYFDDVGQVISGGTSSTLAMEGSTEREQVTATPPAKRVSSS
;
A
#
# COMPACT_ATOMS: atom_id res chain seq x y z
N VAL A 1 15.90 3.88 -3.44
CA VAL A 1 15.32 3.03 -4.52
C VAL A 1 15.40 3.79 -5.83
N ALA A 2 15.96 3.22 -6.90
CA ALA A 2 15.90 3.79 -8.24
C ALA A 2 14.83 3.08 -9.08
N ARG A 3 13.91 3.85 -9.66
CA ARG A 3 12.83 3.39 -10.51
C ARG A 3 13.15 3.64 -11.99
N THR A 4 12.76 2.72 -12.85
CA THR A 4 12.75 2.93 -14.31
C THR A 4 11.35 2.68 -14.87
N ASP A 5 10.91 3.60 -15.74
CA ASP A 5 9.65 3.54 -16.49
C ASP A 5 9.87 3.14 -17.96
N ALA A 6 11.12 2.81 -18.33
CA ALA A 6 11.49 2.54 -19.73
C ALA A 6 10.81 1.30 -20.34
N ASN A 7 10.16 0.48 -19.53
CA ASN A 7 9.40 -0.65 -20.03
C ASN A 7 8.20 -0.20 -20.89
N SER A 8 7.42 0.77 -20.40
CA SER A 8 6.24 1.28 -21.10
C SER A 8 6.47 2.66 -21.73
N ALA A 9 7.50 3.40 -21.33
CA ALA A 9 7.83 4.67 -21.95
C ALA A 9 8.11 4.50 -23.46
N ARG A 10 7.71 5.50 -24.24
CA ARG A 10 7.90 5.55 -25.71
C ARG A 10 8.64 6.80 -26.16
N LEU A 11 9.00 7.68 -25.22
CA LEU A 11 9.64 8.95 -25.48
C LEU A 11 10.77 9.19 -24.48
N VAL A 12 11.82 9.87 -24.93
CA VAL A 12 12.89 10.41 -24.10
C VAL A 12 13.21 11.84 -24.55
N THR A 13 13.70 12.67 -23.63
CA THR A 13 13.91 14.11 -23.86
C THR A 13 15.09 14.41 -24.79
N SER A 14 16.16 13.63 -24.72
CA SER A 14 17.41 13.90 -25.42
C SER A 14 18.16 12.60 -25.74
N ASP A 15 18.97 12.63 -26.79
CA ASP A 15 19.92 11.61 -27.23
C ASP A 15 21.37 11.89 -26.78
N SER A 16 21.54 12.82 -25.84
CA SER A 16 22.86 13.26 -25.35
C SER A 16 23.64 12.16 -24.64
N ASP A 17 22.95 11.22 -23.97
CA ASP A 17 23.58 10.09 -23.33
C ASP A 17 23.85 8.95 -24.34
N PRO A 18 25.12 8.56 -24.58
CA PRO A 18 25.44 7.47 -25.49
C PRO A 18 24.78 6.14 -25.11
N ARG A 19 24.45 5.93 -23.83
CA ARG A 19 23.79 4.70 -23.34
C ARG A 19 22.36 4.57 -23.85
N ASP A 20 21.69 5.68 -24.11
CA ASP A 20 20.30 5.71 -24.56
C ASP A 20 20.17 5.60 -26.08
N ARG A 21 21.25 5.83 -26.83
CA ARG A 21 21.22 5.83 -28.31
C ARG A 21 20.76 4.50 -28.91
N ALA A 22 21.12 3.38 -28.27
CA ALA A 22 20.70 2.05 -28.71
C ALA A 22 19.20 1.79 -28.52
N LEU A 23 18.50 2.64 -27.77
CA LEU A 23 17.06 2.54 -27.49
C LEU A 23 16.22 3.41 -28.43
N LEU A 24 16.85 4.33 -29.17
CA LEU A 24 16.18 5.30 -30.02
C LEU A 24 15.76 4.67 -31.35
N THR A 25 14.60 5.07 -31.87
CA THR A 25 14.15 4.66 -33.21
C THR A 25 14.67 5.56 -34.33
N GLY A 26 15.25 6.72 -33.98
CA GLY A 26 15.67 7.77 -34.92
C GLY A 26 14.59 8.80 -35.24
N GLU A 27 13.36 8.59 -34.79
CA GLU A 27 12.24 9.52 -35.01
C GLU A 27 12.07 10.54 -33.86
N ARG A 28 11.46 11.68 -34.18
CA ARG A 28 11.12 12.73 -33.21
C ARG A 28 9.65 13.13 -33.26
N THR A 29 9.13 13.63 -32.15
CA THR A 29 7.79 14.25 -32.08
C THR A 29 7.86 15.75 -32.40
N ALA A 30 6.70 16.38 -32.61
CA ALA A 30 6.62 17.82 -32.90
C ALA A 30 7.11 18.70 -31.72
N GLU A 31 6.93 18.22 -30.49
CA GLU A 31 7.42 18.83 -29.26
C GLU A 31 8.94 18.64 -29.08
N GLY A 32 9.57 17.83 -29.93
CA GLY A 32 11.01 17.61 -29.96
C GLY A 32 11.51 16.40 -29.17
N PHE A 33 10.64 15.57 -28.61
CA PHE A 33 11.04 14.33 -27.94
C PHE A 33 11.57 13.30 -28.94
N PHE A 34 12.50 12.45 -28.50
CA PHE A 34 12.98 11.30 -29.27
C PHE A 34 12.13 10.08 -28.97
N ARG A 35 11.80 9.31 -30.00
CA ARG A 35 11.04 8.06 -29.85
C ARG A 35 11.96 6.91 -29.44
N ILE A 36 11.47 6.09 -28.50
CA ILE A 36 12.09 4.82 -28.08
C ILE A 36 11.07 3.70 -28.21
N GLU A 37 11.54 2.48 -28.48
CA GLU A 37 10.67 1.30 -28.45
C GLU A 37 10.21 0.97 -27.01
N GLY A 38 11.09 1.23 -26.03
CA GLY A 38 10.89 0.87 -24.64
C GLY A 38 11.09 -0.63 -24.40
N GLY A 39 10.27 -1.21 -23.54
CA GLY A 39 10.27 -2.64 -23.24
C GLY A 39 11.28 -3.07 -22.17
N LEU A 40 11.28 -4.36 -21.87
CA LEU A 40 12.08 -4.95 -20.81
C LEU A 40 13.58 -4.72 -21.02
N SER A 41 14.08 -4.79 -22.27
CA SER A 41 15.48 -4.54 -22.59
C SER A 41 15.92 -3.12 -22.20
N ALA A 42 15.11 -2.11 -22.48
CA ALA A 42 15.35 -0.72 -22.09
C ALA A 42 15.32 -0.57 -20.56
N ALA A 43 14.39 -1.24 -19.89
CA ALA A 43 14.32 -1.24 -18.43
C ALA A 43 15.55 -1.90 -17.78
N ILE A 44 16.01 -3.04 -18.31
CA ILE A 44 17.24 -3.71 -17.85
C ILE A 44 18.45 -2.81 -18.04
N ALA A 45 18.62 -2.20 -19.22
CA ALA A 45 19.73 -1.30 -19.50
C ALA A 45 19.82 -0.15 -18.49
N ARG A 46 18.68 0.50 -18.20
CA ARG A 46 18.61 1.55 -17.18
C ARG A 46 18.83 1.01 -15.77
N GLY A 47 18.24 -0.14 -15.43
CA GLY A 47 18.42 -0.79 -14.14
C GLY A 47 19.90 -1.08 -13.85
N LEU A 48 20.63 -1.62 -14.82
CA LEU A 48 22.07 -1.86 -14.73
C LEU A 48 22.86 -0.56 -14.56
N ALA A 49 22.49 0.50 -15.27
CA ALA A 49 23.14 1.81 -15.14
C ALA A 49 22.90 2.44 -13.75
N TYR A 50 21.73 2.22 -13.15
CA TYR A 50 21.36 2.76 -11.84
C TYR A 50 21.91 1.92 -10.68
N ALA A 51 22.20 0.63 -10.91
CA ALA A 51 22.58 -0.30 -9.86
C ALA A 51 23.72 0.18 -8.95
N PRO A 52 24.83 0.78 -9.42
CA PRO A 52 25.89 1.25 -8.53
C PRO A 52 25.48 2.38 -7.56
N TYR A 53 24.36 3.06 -7.84
CA TYR A 53 23.97 4.31 -7.18
C TYR A 53 22.70 4.20 -6.33
N ALA A 54 22.08 3.02 -6.26
CA ALA A 54 20.84 2.81 -5.53
C ALA A 54 20.86 1.50 -4.77
N ASP A 55 20.40 1.48 -3.52
CA ASP A 55 20.31 0.25 -2.72
C ASP A 55 19.39 -0.79 -3.39
N MET A 56 18.34 -0.30 -4.05
CA MET A 56 17.30 -1.12 -4.65
C MET A 56 16.88 -0.60 -6.02
N LEU A 57 16.46 -1.52 -6.89
CA LEU A 57 15.95 -1.23 -8.23
C LEU A 57 14.48 -1.61 -8.38
N TRP A 58 13.72 -0.81 -9.12
CA TRP A 58 12.32 -1.04 -9.44
C TRP A 58 12.06 -0.79 -10.93
N CYS A 59 11.58 -1.81 -11.63
CA CYS A 59 11.03 -1.68 -12.98
C CYS A 59 9.50 -1.57 -12.89
N GLU A 60 8.91 -0.49 -13.40
CA GLU A 60 7.45 -0.43 -13.55
C GLU A 60 7.02 -1.33 -14.72
N THR A 61 5.97 -2.12 -14.53
CA THR A 61 5.49 -3.09 -15.53
C THR A 61 4.07 -2.77 -15.98
N SER A 62 3.67 -3.34 -17.12
CA SER A 62 2.31 -3.19 -17.67
C SER A 62 1.32 -4.25 -17.16
N GLY A 63 1.81 -5.24 -16.41
CA GLY A 63 0.99 -6.29 -15.82
C GLY A 63 1.74 -7.09 -14.73
N PRO A 64 1.00 -7.94 -13.99
CA PRO A 64 1.57 -8.82 -12.98
C PRO A 64 2.10 -10.10 -13.65
N ASP A 65 3.30 -10.02 -14.23
CA ASP A 65 3.95 -11.11 -14.96
C ASP A 65 5.23 -11.57 -14.23
N LEU A 66 5.24 -12.84 -13.80
CA LEU A 66 6.37 -13.43 -13.07
C LEU A 66 7.54 -13.78 -13.99
N GLU A 67 7.30 -14.07 -15.27
CA GLU A 67 8.38 -14.38 -16.22
C GLU A 67 9.12 -13.10 -16.61
N GLU A 68 8.38 -12.01 -16.83
CA GLU A 68 8.98 -10.69 -17.04
C GLU A 68 9.79 -10.23 -15.81
N ALA A 69 9.24 -10.43 -14.60
CA ALA A 69 9.93 -10.13 -13.36
C ALA A 69 11.22 -10.96 -13.19
N ARG A 70 11.16 -12.26 -13.52
CA ARG A 70 12.32 -13.16 -13.49
C ARG A 70 13.39 -12.70 -14.47
N ALA A 71 13.03 -12.40 -15.71
CA ALA A 71 13.96 -11.95 -16.73
C ALA A 71 14.66 -10.62 -16.34
N PHE A 72 13.94 -9.69 -15.71
CA PHE A 72 14.55 -8.48 -15.15
C PHE A 72 15.54 -8.83 -14.03
N ALA A 73 15.10 -9.64 -13.06
CA ALA A 73 15.91 -10.00 -11.90
C ALA A 73 17.21 -10.72 -12.29
N ASP A 74 17.10 -11.73 -13.16
CA ASP A 74 18.24 -12.52 -13.64
C ASP A 74 19.26 -11.62 -14.36
N ALA A 75 18.81 -10.69 -15.19
CA ALA A 75 19.69 -9.77 -15.91
C ALA A 75 20.41 -8.80 -14.97
N ILE A 76 19.72 -8.28 -13.94
CA ILE A 76 20.36 -7.44 -12.93
C ILE A 76 21.36 -8.25 -12.11
N HIS A 77 20.97 -9.42 -11.61
CA HIS A 77 21.80 -10.26 -10.74
C HIS A 77 23.00 -10.86 -11.45
N ALA A 78 22.95 -11.07 -12.77
CA ALA A 78 24.11 -11.47 -13.56
C ALA A 78 25.26 -10.46 -13.49
N ARG A 79 24.97 -9.16 -13.26
CA ARG A 79 25.98 -8.10 -13.15
C ARG A 79 26.17 -7.60 -11.71
N PHE A 80 25.11 -7.66 -10.92
CA PHE A 80 25.07 -7.24 -9.52
C PHE A 80 24.40 -8.33 -8.66
N PRO A 81 25.10 -9.45 -8.38
CA PRO A 81 24.55 -10.53 -7.58
C PRO A 81 24.03 -10.02 -6.24
N GLY A 82 22.81 -10.42 -5.87
CA GLY A 82 22.19 -10.01 -4.60
C GLY A 82 21.62 -8.59 -4.58
N LYS A 83 21.63 -7.85 -5.71
CA LYS A 83 21.00 -6.53 -5.78
C LYS A 83 19.53 -6.60 -5.36
N ILE A 84 19.15 -5.81 -4.37
CA ILE A 84 17.78 -5.84 -3.87
C ILE A 84 16.84 -5.22 -4.91
N LEU A 85 15.71 -5.88 -5.16
CA LEU A 85 14.70 -5.40 -6.09
C LEU A 85 13.42 -4.99 -5.33
N ALA A 86 12.65 -4.09 -5.93
CA ALA A 86 11.33 -3.71 -5.49
C ALA A 86 10.27 -4.00 -6.56
N TYR A 87 9.08 -4.41 -6.14
CA TYR A 87 7.97 -4.71 -7.03
C TYR A 87 6.71 -3.97 -6.59
N ASN A 88 6.10 -3.26 -7.54
CA ASN A 88 4.80 -2.66 -7.38
C ASN A 88 3.71 -3.69 -7.73
N CYS A 89 3.04 -4.24 -6.71
CA CYS A 89 1.82 -5.01 -6.86
C CYS A 89 0.66 -4.07 -7.18
N SER A 90 0.70 -3.46 -8.37
CA SER A 90 -0.11 -2.31 -8.73
C SER A 90 -1.62 -2.58 -8.68
N SER A 91 -2.37 -1.64 -8.10
CA SER A 91 -3.84 -1.63 -8.16
C SER A 91 -4.37 -1.30 -9.56
N SER A 92 -3.53 -0.75 -10.45
CA SER A 92 -3.89 -0.52 -11.85
C SER A 92 -4.03 -1.82 -12.65
N PHE A 93 -3.54 -2.95 -12.13
CA PHE A 93 -3.72 -4.24 -12.77
C PHE A 93 -5.10 -4.82 -12.46
N ASN A 94 -5.76 -5.36 -13.49
CA ASN A 94 -6.90 -6.25 -13.27
C ASN A 94 -6.38 -7.66 -12.94
N TRP A 95 -6.10 -7.91 -11.67
CA TRP A 95 -5.46 -9.14 -11.16
C TRP A 95 -6.17 -10.42 -11.61
N ARG A 96 -7.49 -10.51 -11.42
CA ARG A 96 -8.26 -11.71 -11.79
C ARG A 96 -8.44 -11.90 -13.30
N LYS A 97 -8.31 -10.84 -14.08
CA LYS A 97 -8.26 -10.94 -15.54
C LYS A 97 -6.92 -11.50 -16.04
N LYS A 98 -5.84 -11.29 -15.28
CA LYS A 98 -4.47 -11.66 -15.67
C LYS A 98 -4.02 -12.99 -15.07
N LEU A 99 -4.43 -13.30 -13.85
CA LEU A 99 -3.92 -14.43 -13.07
C LEU A 99 -5.05 -15.24 -12.45
N GLY A 100 -4.85 -16.57 -12.38
CA GLY A 100 -5.71 -17.48 -11.64
C GLY A 100 -5.48 -17.39 -10.12
N PRO A 101 -6.40 -17.92 -9.28
CA PRO A 101 -6.33 -17.81 -7.83
C PRO A 101 -5.00 -18.31 -7.22
N SER A 102 -4.49 -19.46 -7.65
CA SER A 102 -3.23 -20.02 -7.14
C SER A 102 -2.01 -19.16 -7.49
N ALA A 103 -2.01 -18.54 -8.67
CA ALA A 103 -0.95 -17.64 -9.10
C ALA A 103 -0.98 -16.33 -8.28
N ILE A 104 -2.18 -15.77 -8.03
CA ILE A 104 -2.32 -14.59 -7.16
C ILE A 104 -1.82 -14.89 -5.75
N ALA A 105 -2.21 -16.04 -5.17
CA ALA A 105 -1.83 -16.42 -3.81
C ALA A 105 -0.32 -16.60 -3.63
N SER A 106 0.38 -17.09 -4.67
CA SER A 106 1.83 -17.33 -4.63
C SER A 106 2.68 -16.15 -5.15
N PHE A 107 2.07 -15.16 -5.80
CA PHE A 107 2.75 -14.11 -6.56
C PHE A 107 3.89 -13.43 -5.78
N GLN A 108 3.60 -12.93 -4.58
CA GLN A 108 4.59 -12.24 -3.76
C GLN A 108 5.72 -13.16 -3.26
N SER A 109 5.39 -14.44 -3.00
CA SER A 109 6.38 -15.43 -2.58
C SER A 109 7.34 -15.78 -3.71
N GLU A 110 6.84 -15.90 -4.95
CA GLU A 110 7.69 -16.12 -6.11
C GLU A 110 8.58 -14.91 -6.41
N LEU A 111 8.04 -13.69 -6.35
CA LEU A 111 8.83 -12.46 -6.45
C LEU A 111 9.94 -12.41 -5.39
N ALA A 112 9.63 -12.79 -4.15
CA ALA A 112 10.64 -12.83 -3.09
C ALA A 112 11.77 -13.82 -3.46
N ARG A 113 11.49 -14.98 -4.04
CA ARG A 113 12.54 -15.92 -4.46
C ARG A 113 13.47 -15.32 -5.53
N MET A 114 12.97 -14.40 -6.36
CA MET A 114 13.75 -13.68 -7.37
C MET A 114 14.53 -12.46 -6.82
N GLY A 115 14.44 -12.16 -5.52
CA GLY A 115 15.15 -11.03 -4.91
C GLY A 115 14.36 -9.72 -4.79
N TYR A 116 13.06 -9.73 -5.08
CA TYR A 116 12.16 -8.61 -4.78
C TYR A 116 11.82 -8.59 -3.28
N ARG A 117 12.64 -7.87 -2.50
CA ARG A 117 12.54 -7.82 -1.02
C ARG A 117 11.59 -6.73 -0.51
N PHE A 118 11.28 -5.74 -1.34
CA PHE A 118 10.27 -4.73 -1.03
C PHE A 118 9.12 -4.83 -2.02
N GLN A 119 7.95 -5.19 -1.53
CA GLN A 119 6.76 -5.39 -2.34
C GLN A 119 5.63 -4.56 -1.74
N PHE A 120 4.93 -3.80 -2.57
CA PHE A 120 3.96 -2.83 -2.09
C PHE A 120 2.79 -2.69 -3.05
N VAL A 121 1.62 -2.34 -2.52
CA VAL A 121 0.42 -1.98 -3.29
C VAL A 121 0.23 -0.48 -3.19
N THR A 122 0.55 0.25 -4.25
CA THR A 122 0.62 1.73 -4.24
C THR A 122 -0.69 2.41 -3.82
N LEU A 123 -1.83 1.91 -4.29
CA LEU A 123 -3.14 2.55 -4.11
C LEU A 123 -4.05 1.78 -3.15
N ALA A 124 -3.50 0.92 -2.28
CA ALA A 124 -4.29 0.16 -1.32
C ALA A 124 -5.19 1.08 -0.48
N GLY A 125 -4.60 2.13 0.12
CA GLY A 125 -5.33 3.11 0.92
C GLY A 125 -6.41 3.86 0.14
N PHE A 126 -6.14 4.26 -1.11
CA PHE A 126 -7.13 4.93 -1.96
C PHE A 126 -8.34 4.04 -2.21
N HIS A 127 -8.11 2.78 -2.60
CA HIS A 127 -9.19 1.84 -2.87
C HIS A 127 -9.98 1.47 -1.62
N THR A 128 -9.31 1.19 -0.49
CA THR A 128 -10.00 0.81 0.75
C THR A 128 -10.82 1.96 1.30
N LEU A 129 -10.27 3.18 1.33
CA LEU A 129 -10.95 4.37 1.88
C LEU A 129 -12.18 4.74 1.05
N ASN A 130 -12.06 4.81 -0.27
CA ASN A 130 -13.18 5.21 -1.12
C ASN A 130 -14.28 4.15 -1.13
N LEU A 131 -13.93 2.86 -1.22
CA LEU A 131 -14.93 1.79 -1.25
C LEU A 131 -15.67 1.65 0.08
N SER A 132 -14.96 1.72 1.22
CA SER A 132 -15.59 1.59 2.54
C SER A 132 -16.56 2.75 2.80
N MET A 133 -16.17 3.98 2.49
CA MET A 133 -17.02 5.16 2.67
C MET A 133 -18.20 5.16 1.68
N PHE A 134 -17.98 4.79 0.41
CA PHE A 134 -19.07 4.68 -0.56
C PHE A 134 -20.11 3.65 -0.12
N GLY A 135 -19.66 2.47 0.34
CA GLY A 135 -20.55 1.43 0.87
C GLY A 135 -21.34 1.91 2.10
N LEU A 136 -20.66 2.53 3.07
CA LEU A 136 -21.31 3.08 4.25
C LEU A 136 -22.33 4.16 3.88
N ALA A 137 -22.00 5.08 2.98
CA ALA A 137 -22.91 6.16 2.58
C ALA A 137 -24.17 5.64 1.88
N GLN A 138 -24.03 4.61 1.03
CA GLN A 138 -25.15 3.94 0.38
C GLN A 138 -26.07 3.25 1.40
N ASP A 139 -25.48 2.45 2.29
CA ASP A 139 -26.26 1.73 3.31
C ASP A 139 -26.90 2.70 4.32
N TYR A 140 -26.22 3.78 4.68
CA TYR A 140 -26.72 4.79 5.59
C TYR A 140 -27.87 5.59 4.98
N LYS A 141 -27.84 5.88 3.67
CA LYS A 141 -28.96 6.48 2.96
C LYS A 141 -30.23 5.61 3.06
N ASP A 142 -30.08 4.29 2.97
CA ASP A 142 -31.22 3.36 2.90
C ASP A 142 -31.71 2.91 4.29
N ARG A 143 -30.79 2.76 5.27
CA ARG A 143 -31.06 2.10 6.57
C ARG A 143 -30.66 2.96 7.79
N GLY A 144 -30.12 4.15 7.57
CA GLY A 144 -29.71 5.07 8.63
C GLY A 144 -28.76 4.43 9.64
N MET A 145 -29.03 4.64 10.93
CA MET A 145 -28.17 4.19 12.03
C MET A 145 -27.95 2.68 12.08
N SER A 146 -28.83 1.84 11.51
CA SER A 146 -28.60 0.39 11.45
C SER A 146 -27.32 0.05 10.66
N ALA A 147 -27.06 0.78 9.57
CA ALA A 147 -25.83 0.60 8.78
C ALA A 147 -24.57 0.98 9.58
N TYR A 148 -24.66 2.05 10.37
CA TYR A 148 -23.55 2.49 11.20
C TYR A 148 -23.31 1.55 12.40
N ALA A 149 -24.38 1.06 13.04
CA ALA A 149 -24.28 0.07 14.12
C ALA A 149 -23.62 -1.23 13.64
N GLU A 150 -23.93 -1.70 12.42
CA GLU A 150 -23.26 -2.88 11.83
C GLU A 150 -21.77 -2.64 11.53
N LEU A 151 -21.38 -1.42 11.17
CA LEU A 151 -19.96 -1.05 11.08
C LEU A 151 -19.30 -1.15 12.46
N GLN A 152 -19.94 -0.58 13.48
CA GLN A 152 -19.46 -0.61 14.85
C GLN A 152 -19.34 -2.04 15.41
N ASP A 153 -20.32 -2.91 15.13
CA ASP A 153 -20.28 -4.33 15.50
C ASP A 153 -19.07 -5.05 14.90
N LYS A 154 -18.71 -4.73 13.63
CA LYS A 154 -17.50 -5.26 13.00
C LYS A 154 -16.23 -4.77 13.70
N GLU A 155 -16.19 -3.52 14.14
CA GLU A 155 -15.07 -2.99 14.92
C GLU A 155 -14.93 -3.68 16.28
N PHE A 156 -16.04 -3.91 16.99
CA PHE A 156 -16.06 -4.67 18.23
C PHE A 156 -15.57 -6.11 18.03
N ALA A 157 -16.04 -6.80 16.99
CA ALA A 157 -15.61 -8.16 16.67
C ALA A 157 -14.10 -8.21 16.30
N ALA A 158 -13.59 -7.18 15.63
CA ALA A 158 -12.18 -7.10 15.26
C ALA A 158 -11.24 -6.89 16.46
N ARG A 159 -11.74 -6.53 17.65
CA ARG A 159 -10.93 -6.43 18.88
C ARG A 159 -10.19 -7.72 19.21
N GLU A 160 -10.81 -8.88 18.97
CA GLU A 160 -10.21 -10.20 19.20
C GLU A 160 -8.96 -10.43 18.34
N GLN A 161 -8.85 -9.70 17.22
CA GLN A 161 -7.71 -9.74 16.29
C GLN A 161 -6.71 -8.58 16.52
N GLY A 162 -6.91 -7.79 17.57
CA GLY A 162 -6.02 -6.68 17.95
C GLY A 162 -6.43 -5.30 17.42
N TYR A 163 -7.62 -5.13 16.84
CA TYR A 163 -8.13 -3.80 16.47
C TYR A 163 -8.45 -2.97 17.73
N ARG A 164 -8.00 -1.70 17.75
CA ARG A 164 -8.14 -0.81 18.92
C ARG A 164 -8.91 0.49 18.66
N ALA A 165 -9.08 0.89 17.40
CA ALA A 165 -9.66 2.20 17.05
C ALA A 165 -11.16 2.37 17.36
N VAL A 166 -11.83 1.30 17.79
CA VAL A 166 -13.17 1.36 18.41
C VAL A 166 -13.18 2.23 19.68
N GLU A 167 -12.10 2.22 20.46
CA GLU A 167 -11.82 3.14 21.56
C GLU A 167 -11.06 4.34 20.99
N HIS A 168 -11.76 5.13 20.17
CA HIS A 168 -11.17 6.18 19.34
C HIS A 168 -10.53 7.30 20.17
N GLN A 169 -11.01 7.61 21.39
CA GLN A 169 -10.38 8.61 22.26
C GLN A 169 -9.01 8.11 22.75
N ALA A 170 -8.98 6.90 23.34
CA ALA A 170 -7.73 6.27 23.75
C ALA A 170 -6.78 6.08 22.57
N PHE A 171 -7.29 5.68 21.41
CA PHE A 171 -6.50 5.42 20.20
C PHE A 171 -5.80 6.67 19.66
N VAL A 172 -6.41 7.85 19.77
CA VAL A 172 -5.77 9.13 19.40
C VAL A 172 -4.92 9.75 20.52
N GLY A 173 -4.80 9.05 21.66
CA GLY A 173 -3.87 9.39 22.74
C GLY A 173 -4.46 10.23 23.87
N THR A 174 -5.78 10.23 24.09
CA THR A 174 -6.37 11.01 25.19
C THR A 174 -5.76 10.63 26.55
N GLU A 175 -5.57 9.34 26.83
CA GLU A 175 -4.91 8.88 28.07
C GLU A 175 -3.46 9.38 28.19
N TYR A 176 -2.73 9.41 27.08
CA TYR A 176 -1.36 9.94 27.06
C TYR A 176 -1.33 11.43 27.44
N PHE A 177 -2.27 12.22 26.92
CA PHE A 177 -2.34 13.65 27.26
C PHE A 177 -2.88 13.89 28.67
N ASP A 178 -3.72 13.00 29.19
CA ASP A 178 -4.11 13.02 30.60
C ASP A 178 -2.91 12.77 31.52
N ASP A 179 -2.06 11.79 31.21
CA ASP A 179 -0.82 11.52 31.96
C ASP A 179 0.13 12.74 31.95
N VAL A 180 0.28 13.40 30.79
CA VAL A 180 1.04 14.65 30.68
C VAL A 180 0.45 15.73 31.60
N GLY A 181 -0.88 15.90 31.59
CA GLY A 181 -1.57 16.85 32.46
C GLY A 181 -1.41 16.52 33.94
N GLN A 182 -1.41 15.24 34.29
CA GLN A 182 -1.22 14.75 35.65
C GLN A 182 0.19 15.05 36.16
N VAL A 183 1.22 14.84 35.33
CA VAL A 183 2.62 15.19 35.69
C VAL A 183 2.78 16.70 35.88
N ILE A 184 2.28 17.51 34.95
CA ILE A 184 2.40 18.98 35.02
C ILE A 184 1.73 19.55 36.27
N SER A 185 0.56 19.02 36.61
CA SER A 185 -0.21 19.46 37.77
C SER A 185 0.31 18.90 39.11
N GLY A 186 1.37 18.08 39.12
CA GLY A 186 1.80 17.39 40.33
C GLY A 186 0.73 16.46 40.90
N GLY A 187 -0.17 15.96 40.05
CA GLY A 187 -1.21 15.00 40.39
C GLY A 187 -2.57 15.60 40.75
N THR A 188 -2.78 16.91 40.57
CA THR A 188 -3.98 17.61 41.06
C THR A 188 -4.88 18.14 39.95
N SER A 189 -4.72 17.66 38.71
CA SER A 189 -5.57 18.08 37.59
C SER A 189 -7.02 17.66 37.82
N SER A 190 -7.96 18.59 37.62
CA SER A 190 -9.41 18.35 37.70
C SER A 190 -10.09 18.36 36.32
N THR A 191 -9.30 18.42 35.24
CA THR A 191 -9.79 18.60 33.87
C THR A 191 -9.23 17.54 32.92
N LEU A 192 -8.95 16.34 33.44
CA LEU A 192 -8.58 15.18 32.63
C LEU A 192 -9.79 14.75 31.78
N ALA A 193 -9.53 14.19 30.60
CA ALA A 193 -10.54 13.97 29.58
C ALA A 193 -11.12 12.54 29.59
N MET A 194 -10.36 11.52 29.98
CA MET A 194 -10.84 10.13 29.91
C MET A 194 -11.74 9.73 31.07
N GLU A 195 -11.50 10.28 32.27
CA GLU A 195 -12.39 10.06 33.41
C GLU A 195 -13.77 10.68 33.13
N GLY A 196 -14.83 9.89 33.29
CA GLY A 196 -16.20 10.29 32.96
C GLY A 196 -16.51 10.39 31.45
N SER A 197 -15.63 9.91 30.58
CA SER A 197 -15.91 9.86 29.13
C SER A 197 -16.91 8.75 28.78
N THR A 198 -17.72 8.99 27.74
CA THR A 198 -18.67 7.98 27.22
C THR A 198 -17.96 6.73 26.70
N GLU A 199 -16.72 6.88 26.20
CA GLU A 199 -15.89 5.76 25.80
C GLU A 199 -15.61 4.83 26.99
N ARG A 200 -15.25 5.39 28.14
CA ARG A 200 -14.98 4.61 29.35
C ARG A 200 -16.22 3.85 29.82
N GLU A 201 -17.37 4.51 29.77
CA GLU A 201 -18.64 3.97 30.27
C GLU A 201 -19.27 2.93 29.34
N GLN A 202 -19.21 3.15 28.02
CA GLN A 202 -20.03 2.41 27.05
C GLN A 202 -19.22 1.49 26.13
N VAL A 203 -17.91 1.73 26.00
CA VAL A 203 -17.08 1.09 24.97
C VAL A 203 -16.00 0.19 25.59
N THR A 204 -15.36 0.62 26.69
CA THR A 204 -14.38 -0.21 27.42
C THR A 204 -15.01 -1.14 28.46
N ALA A 205 -16.18 -0.79 29.00
CA ALA A 205 -16.86 -1.62 29.98
C ALA A 205 -17.31 -2.95 29.35
N THR A 206 -17.07 -4.07 30.04
CA THR A 206 -17.57 -5.38 29.60
C THR A 206 -19.09 -5.30 29.44
N PRO A 207 -19.68 -5.68 28.28
CA PRO A 207 -21.11 -5.59 28.11
C PRO A 207 -21.82 -6.38 29.21
N PRO A 208 -22.90 -5.84 29.81
CA PRO A 208 -23.64 -6.57 30.83
C PRO A 208 -24.13 -7.90 30.24
N ALA A 209 -23.97 -8.99 30.99
CA ALA A 209 -24.42 -10.31 30.58
C ALA A 209 -25.89 -10.23 30.10
N LYS A 210 -26.16 -10.75 28.89
CA LYS A 210 -27.52 -10.79 28.32
C LYS A 210 -28.47 -11.40 29.36
N ARG A 211 -29.39 -10.59 29.89
CA ARG A 211 -30.53 -11.11 30.65
C ARG A 211 -31.36 -11.93 29.68
N VAL A 212 -31.28 -13.26 29.81
CA VAL A 212 -32.26 -14.16 29.20
C VAL A 212 -33.59 -13.83 29.86
N SER A 213 -34.48 -13.14 29.14
CA SER A 213 -35.87 -12.99 29.56
C SER A 213 -36.54 -14.36 29.42
N SER A 214 -36.74 -15.03 30.56
CA SER A 214 -37.63 -16.17 30.64
C SER A 214 -39.07 -15.68 30.52
N SER A 215 -39.71 -15.98 29.40
CA SER A 215 -41.18 -15.97 29.23
C SER A 215 -41.54 -16.94 28.12
#